data_AF-A0A1Q7N6U5-F1
#
_entry.id   AF-A0A1Q7N6U5-F1
#
_cell.length_a   1.000
_cell.length_b   1.000
_cell.length_c   1.000
_cell.angle_alpha   90.00
_cell.angle_beta   90.00
_cell.angle_gamma   90.00
#
_symmetry.space_group_name_H-M   'P 1'
#
loop_
_entity.id
_entity.type
_entity.pdbx_description
1 polymer ?
#
loop_
_entity_poly.entity_id
_entity_poly.type
_entity_poly.pdbx_seq_one_letter_code
_entity_poly.pdbx_strand_id
1 'polypeptide(L)'
;MPIQQFAFPRHSPYFQRLWPLFRGELHPKDRKPMSRLLQLSMLLALGASMNAQSQPAPVPSNSNEAAKTAPATTAPASHDPLLDLPTLPKKKVSLIGGTVAKLDPIQNQVTVQTFGSKQKMRMGFDVRTRFFRDGQTSNQRELKPGQRVYVDTMLDGTKIFAKTIWIETQAPAGDARGQVMSYDPQDGTLTLRDELSAQPNKFHVAPTTVVRQEKETRSVADLKPGSLVSLTFGAQGGDHRTVSEINVLAQPGSSFSFFGKVTYVDLSRRLIAIANQPDSKTYDIYLEALPMSALRDVRQGSEVGISAVFDGSRYVARSIEVVPSTPLTPADR
;
A
#
# COMPACT_ATOMS: atom_id res chain seq x y z
N MET A 1 39.71 31.14 61.20
CA MET A 1 38.45 30.46 60.87
C MET A 1 38.79 29.16 60.14
N PRO A 2 38.36 27.99 60.62
CA PRO A 2 38.70 26.70 60.01
C PRO A 2 37.81 26.36 58.80
N ILE A 3 38.33 25.53 57.90
CA ILE A 3 37.61 24.98 56.74
C ILE A 3 36.82 23.74 57.20
N GLN A 4 35.55 23.62 56.81
CA GLN A 4 34.79 22.38 56.94
C GLN A 4 34.61 21.71 55.57
N GLN A 5 35.12 20.49 55.46
CA GLN A 5 34.74 19.54 54.42
C GLN A 5 33.55 18.73 54.93
N PHE A 6 32.57 18.42 54.08
CA PHE A 6 31.55 17.40 54.37
C PHE A 6 31.47 16.38 53.24
N ALA A 7 31.25 15.12 53.59
CA ALA A 7 31.40 13.96 52.72
C ALA A 7 30.07 13.48 52.11
N PHE A 8 30.15 12.85 50.94
CA PHE A 8 29.02 12.22 50.26
C PHE A 8 28.72 10.82 50.84
N PRO A 9 27.49 10.53 51.30
CA PRO A 9 27.06 9.16 51.59
C PRO A 9 26.57 8.46 50.32
N ARG A 10 27.36 7.52 49.79
CA ARG A 10 26.92 6.60 48.72
C ARG A 10 25.64 5.88 49.14
N HIS A 11 24.61 5.92 48.30
CA HIS A 11 23.44 5.04 48.41
C HIS A 11 23.35 4.17 47.15
N SER A 12 23.25 2.86 47.36
CA SER A 12 23.09 1.86 46.28
C SER A 12 21.63 1.41 46.23
N PRO A 13 20.97 1.40 45.05
CA PRO A 13 19.58 0.97 44.95
C PRO A 13 19.46 -0.56 45.02
N TYR A 14 19.00 -1.08 46.16
CA TYR A 14 18.29 -2.35 46.16
C TYR A 14 16.93 -2.13 45.50
N PHE A 15 16.70 -2.74 44.33
CA PHE A 15 15.35 -2.87 43.76
C PHE A 15 15.06 -4.35 43.51
N GLN A 16 13.93 -4.83 44.03
CA GLN A 16 13.63 -6.26 44.07
C GLN A 16 12.90 -6.73 42.81
N ARG A 17 13.27 -7.92 42.33
CA ARG A 17 12.46 -8.70 41.38
C ARG A 17 11.03 -8.84 41.89
N LEU A 18 10.03 -8.39 41.12
CA LEU A 18 8.70 -8.98 41.11
C LEU A 18 8.12 -8.93 39.69
N TRP A 19 7.88 -10.11 39.11
CA TRP A 19 7.33 -10.29 37.77
C TRP A 19 6.05 -11.13 37.91
N PRO A 20 4.86 -10.61 37.60
CA PRO A 20 3.63 -11.38 37.70
C PRO A 20 3.51 -12.34 36.50
N LEU A 21 3.35 -13.63 36.79
CA LEU A 21 3.03 -14.65 35.79
C LEU A 21 1.55 -14.56 35.42
N PHE A 22 1.23 -14.28 34.15
CA PHE A 22 -0.11 -14.48 33.63
C PHE A 22 -0.37 -15.97 33.35
N ARG A 23 -0.86 -16.68 34.37
CA ARG A 23 -1.59 -17.94 34.22
C ARG A 23 -3.00 -17.75 34.79
N GLY A 24 -3.98 -17.60 33.91
CA GLY A 24 -5.40 -17.63 34.23
C GLY A 24 -6.09 -18.58 33.27
N GLU A 25 -6.70 -19.64 33.78
CA GLU A 25 -7.27 -20.71 32.97
C GLU A 25 -8.67 -20.37 32.44
N LEU A 26 -9.02 -20.98 31.32
CA LEU A 26 -10.36 -20.92 30.75
C LEU A 26 -11.34 -21.73 31.62
N HIS A 27 -12.48 -21.15 31.98
CA HIS A 27 -13.71 -21.90 32.20
C HIS A 27 -14.95 -21.04 31.84
N PRO A 28 -15.76 -21.45 30.83
CA PRO A 28 -17.04 -20.81 30.55
C PRO A 28 -18.13 -21.31 31.49
N LYS A 29 -19.22 -20.56 31.66
CA LYS A 29 -20.42 -21.06 32.34
C LYS A 29 -21.75 -20.58 31.76
N ASP A 30 -22.65 -21.54 31.57
CA ASP A 30 -24.11 -21.47 31.58
C ASP A 30 -24.83 -20.37 30.76
N ARG A 31 -25.19 -20.70 29.50
CA ARG A 31 -26.54 -20.39 28.98
C ARG A 31 -27.22 -21.66 28.44
N LYS A 32 -28.55 -21.66 28.49
CA LYS A 32 -29.40 -22.86 28.56
C LYS A 32 -29.64 -23.54 27.20
N PRO A 33 -29.93 -24.87 27.17
CA PRO A 33 -30.16 -25.62 25.94
C PRO A 33 -31.58 -25.52 25.43
N MET A 34 -31.77 -25.84 24.14
CA MET A 34 -33.05 -26.29 23.61
C MET A 34 -32.84 -27.53 22.73
N SER A 35 -33.60 -28.58 23.02
CA SER A 35 -33.80 -29.75 22.15
C SER A 35 -35.03 -29.47 21.26
N ARG A 36 -35.39 -30.24 20.21
CA ARG A 36 -35.23 -31.69 19.97
C ARG A 36 -35.59 -32.01 18.51
N LEU A 37 -35.14 -33.17 17.99
CA LEU A 37 -35.66 -33.88 16.80
C LEU A 37 -35.46 -33.16 15.44
N LEU A 38 -35.42 -33.84 14.27
CA LEU A 38 -35.69 -35.26 13.96
C LEU A 38 -34.44 -35.98 13.37
N GLN A 39 -34.44 -37.32 13.43
CA GLN A 39 -33.58 -38.20 12.61
C GLN A 39 -34.36 -38.59 11.31
N LEU A 40 -33.96 -39.45 10.36
CA LEU A 40 -33.03 -40.59 10.30
C LEU A 40 -32.81 -40.97 8.80
N SER A 41 -31.85 -41.85 8.50
CA SER A 41 -31.83 -42.81 7.35
C SER A 41 -31.72 -42.29 5.89
N MET A 42 -31.16 -43.01 4.91
CA MET A 42 -30.22 -44.16 4.96
C MET A 42 -29.51 -44.39 3.59
N LEU A 43 -28.21 -44.68 3.69
CA LEU A 43 -27.31 -45.40 2.77
C LEU A 43 -27.92 -46.17 1.56
N LEU A 44 -27.29 -46.04 0.39
CA LEU A 44 -26.87 -47.17 -0.48
C LEU A 44 -25.80 -46.71 -1.50
N ALA A 45 -25.27 -47.61 -2.33
CA ALA A 45 -23.94 -47.42 -2.93
C ALA A 45 -23.65 -48.19 -4.25
N LEU A 46 -22.62 -47.72 -4.99
CA LEU A 46 -21.82 -48.39 -6.04
C LEU A 46 -22.51 -49.01 -7.30
N GLY A 47 -22.10 -48.53 -8.48
CA GLY A 47 -21.12 -49.31 -9.27
C GLY A 47 -21.45 -49.81 -10.70
N ALA A 48 -20.37 -50.16 -11.41
CA ALA A 48 -20.26 -50.98 -12.64
C ALA A 48 -20.53 -50.34 -14.03
N SER A 49 -20.12 -51.06 -15.08
CA SER A 49 -19.70 -50.52 -16.40
C SER A 49 -19.95 -51.49 -17.57
N MET A 50 -19.68 -51.03 -18.81
CA MET A 50 -19.73 -51.76 -20.10
C MET A 50 -21.17 -52.03 -20.61
N ASN A 51 -21.48 -52.20 -21.92
CA ASN A 51 -20.68 -52.29 -23.17
C ASN A 51 -21.56 -51.74 -24.35
N ALA A 52 -21.29 -51.75 -25.67
CA ALA A 52 -20.26 -52.35 -26.54
C ALA A 52 -20.11 -51.59 -27.90
N GLN A 53 -19.48 -52.25 -28.89
CA GLN A 53 -19.33 -51.92 -30.33
C GLN A 53 -20.68 -51.85 -31.12
N SER A 54 -20.76 -51.22 -32.31
CA SER A 54 -20.05 -51.68 -33.53
C SER A 54 -20.05 -50.69 -34.72
N GLN A 55 -19.29 -51.03 -35.77
CA GLN A 55 -18.87 -50.21 -36.91
C GLN A 55 -19.32 -50.84 -38.24
N PRO A 56 -19.62 -50.04 -39.27
CA PRO A 56 -19.54 -50.47 -40.66
C PRO A 56 -18.54 -49.66 -41.51
N ALA A 57 -18.08 -50.28 -42.60
CA ALA A 57 -17.26 -49.67 -43.67
C ALA A 57 -17.86 -50.10 -45.05
N PRO A 58 -17.24 -49.87 -46.22
CA PRO A 58 -17.88 -49.02 -47.24
C PRO A 58 -18.34 -49.74 -48.51
N VAL A 59 -19.21 -49.08 -49.29
CA VAL A 59 -19.59 -49.43 -50.68
C VAL A 59 -19.82 -48.14 -51.51
N PRO A 60 -19.72 -48.18 -52.87
CA PRO A 60 -19.14 -47.05 -53.61
C PRO A 60 -19.95 -46.55 -54.84
N SER A 61 -19.30 -45.69 -55.64
CA SER A 61 -19.52 -45.44 -57.09
C SER A 61 -20.62 -44.47 -57.56
N ASN A 62 -20.14 -43.26 -57.89
CA ASN A 62 -20.29 -42.54 -59.16
C ASN A 62 -21.64 -41.97 -59.67
N SER A 63 -21.51 -40.73 -60.18
CA SER A 63 -22.18 -40.11 -61.33
C SER A 63 -23.72 -39.97 -61.35
N ASN A 64 -24.18 -38.72 -61.24
CA ASN A 64 -24.75 -38.05 -62.41
C ASN A 64 -24.55 -36.51 -62.36
N GLU A 65 -24.89 -35.81 -63.45
CA GLU A 65 -24.35 -34.49 -63.80
C GLU A 65 -25.39 -33.35 -63.90
N ALA A 66 -24.95 -32.11 -63.68
CA ALA A 66 -25.61 -30.83 -63.99
C ALA A 66 -26.88 -30.47 -63.15
N ALA A 67 -27.30 -29.20 -63.02
CA ALA A 67 -26.80 -27.96 -63.64
C ALA A 67 -26.89 -26.71 -62.71
N LYS A 68 -26.03 -25.73 -62.98
CA LYS A 68 -26.14 -24.27 -62.73
C LYS A 68 -27.15 -23.77 -61.66
N THR A 69 -26.61 -23.15 -60.60
CA THR A 69 -26.88 -21.73 -60.31
C THR A 69 -25.64 -21.13 -59.66
N ALA A 70 -25.22 -19.93 -60.08
CA ALA A 70 -24.03 -19.27 -59.54
C ALA A 70 -24.40 -17.90 -58.92
N PRO A 71 -24.32 -17.74 -57.59
CA PRO A 71 -24.16 -16.44 -56.95
C PRO A 71 -22.72 -15.96 -57.17
N ALA A 72 -22.53 -14.71 -57.58
CA ALA A 72 -21.19 -14.13 -57.67
C ALA A 72 -20.67 -13.81 -56.26
N THR A 73 -19.72 -14.60 -55.75
CA THR A 73 -18.99 -14.25 -54.53
C THR A 73 -18.11 -13.03 -54.81
N THR A 74 -18.52 -11.87 -54.31
CA THR A 74 -17.75 -10.62 -54.39
C THR A 74 -16.34 -10.86 -53.85
N ALA A 75 -15.32 -10.47 -54.62
CA ALA A 75 -13.95 -10.46 -54.12
C ALA A 75 -13.86 -9.56 -52.86
N PRO A 76 -13.06 -9.91 -51.84
CA PRO A 76 -12.81 -9.00 -50.72
C PRO A 76 -12.23 -7.69 -51.26
N ALA A 77 -12.67 -6.57 -50.69
CA ALA A 77 -12.24 -5.25 -51.14
C ALA A 77 -10.70 -5.15 -51.17
N SER A 78 -10.17 -4.58 -52.24
CA SER A 78 -8.73 -4.46 -52.46
C SER A 78 -8.08 -3.68 -51.31
N HIS A 79 -7.28 -4.38 -50.51
CA HIS A 79 -6.43 -3.81 -49.47
C HIS A 79 -5.44 -2.83 -50.12
N ASP A 80 -5.65 -1.53 -49.90
CA ASP A 80 -4.81 -0.48 -50.44
C ASP A 80 -3.62 -0.22 -49.49
N PRO A 81 -2.38 -0.58 -49.89
CA PRO A 81 -1.20 -0.39 -49.05
C PRO A 81 -0.80 1.10 -48.89
N LEU A 82 -1.44 2.03 -49.60
CA LEU A 82 -1.26 3.47 -49.39
C LEU A 82 -2.02 3.98 -48.15
N LEU A 83 -2.97 3.21 -47.62
CA LEU A 83 -3.70 3.52 -46.38
C LEU A 83 -3.05 2.90 -45.14
N ASP A 84 -2.06 2.02 -45.32
CA ASP A 84 -1.33 1.37 -44.22
C ASP A 84 -0.32 2.32 -43.55
N LEU A 85 -0.47 2.49 -42.24
CA LEU A 85 0.47 3.25 -41.43
C LEU A 85 1.77 2.45 -41.21
N PRO A 86 2.96 3.07 -41.36
CA PRO A 86 4.23 2.36 -41.21
C PRO A 86 4.40 1.79 -39.79
N THR A 87 5.07 0.65 -39.69
CA THR A 87 5.31 0.01 -38.37
C THR A 87 6.08 0.92 -37.41
N LEU A 88 5.68 0.95 -36.13
CA LEU A 88 6.33 1.78 -35.12
C LEU A 88 7.80 1.36 -34.92
N PRO A 89 8.76 2.30 -34.87
CA PRO A 89 10.16 1.98 -34.73
C PRO A 89 10.44 1.36 -33.35
N LYS A 90 11.30 0.34 -33.28
CA LYS A 90 11.64 -0.41 -32.04
C LYS A 90 12.57 0.38 -31.07
N LYS A 91 12.23 1.65 -30.81
CA LYS A 91 12.95 2.57 -29.90
C LYS A 91 12.53 2.38 -28.44
N LYS A 92 13.30 2.98 -27.52
CA LYS A 92 12.95 3.10 -26.10
C LYS A 92 11.57 3.77 -25.93
N VAL A 93 10.83 3.31 -24.95
CA VAL A 93 9.51 3.84 -24.53
C VAL A 93 9.68 4.55 -23.19
N SER A 94 8.93 5.63 -22.96
CA SER A 94 8.92 6.39 -21.71
C SER A 94 7.50 6.49 -21.16
N LEU A 95 7.29 6.02 -19.93
CA LEU A 95 6.00 6.07 -19.25
C LEU A 95 5.72 7.48 -18.72
N ILE A 96 4.57 8.05 -19.04
CA ILE A 96 4.16 9.39 -18.59
C ILE A 96 2.75 9.33 -18.03
N GLY A 97 2.63 9.54 -16.71
CA GLY A 97 1.34 9.65 -16.01
C GLY A 97 0.82 11.09 -16.00
N GLY A 98 -0.49 11.27 -16.11
CA GLY A 98 -1.14 12.57 -15.98
C GLY A 98 -2.66 12.55 -16.11
N THR A 99 -3.24 13.73 -16.28
CA THR A 99 -4.68 13.94 -16.52
C THR A 99 -4.92 14.46 -17.94
N VAL A 100 -5.93 13.94 -18.64
CA VAL A 100 -6.28 14.41 -20.00
C VAL A 100 -6.80 15.85 -19.94
N ALA A 101 -6.00 16.80 -20.42
CA ALA A 101 -6.32 18.23 -20.43
C ALA A 101 -7.04 18.69 -21.71
N LYS A 102 -6.79 18.04 -22.84
CA LYS A 102 -7.57 18.17 -24.09
C LYS A 102 -7.49 16.88 -24.89
N LEU A 103 -8.59 16.49 -25.54
CA LEU A 103 -8.61 15.49 -26.59
C LEU A 103 -9.00 16.18 -27.92
N ASP A 104 -8.28 15.86 -28.99
CA ASP A 104 -8.56 16.31 -30.36
C ASP A 104 -8.73 15.07 -31.25
N PRO A 105 -9.97 14.57 -31.44
CA PRO A 105 -10.23 13.35 -32.20
C PRO A 105 -10.15 13.55 -33.72
N ILE A 106 -10.02 14.79 -34.20
CA ILE A 106 -9.86 15.09 -35.64
C ILE A 106 -8.38 15.04 -36.01
N GLN A 107 -7.51 15.62 -35.16
CA GLN A 107 -6.06 15.56 -35.35
C GLN A 107 -5.39 14.32 -34.73
N ASN A 108 -6.18 13.37 -34.20
CA ASN A 108 -5.77 12.20 -33.43
C ASN A 108 -4.69 12.52 -32.37
N GLN A 109 -4.97 13.51 -31.53
CA GLN A 109 -4.02 14.04 -30.56
C GLN A 109 -4.63 14.19 -29.17
N VAL A 110 -3.84 13.85 -28.15
CA VAL A 110 -4.18 14.03 -26.74
C VAL A 110 -3.17 14.98 -26.10
N THR A 111 -3.65 15.89 -25.27
CA THR A 111 -2.82 16.74 -24.41
C THR A 111 -3.02 16.30 -22.98
N VAL A 112 -1.95 15.80 -22.35
CA VAL A 112 -1.96 15.32 -20.95
C VAL A 112 -1.20 16.32 -20.10
N GLN A 113 -1.79 16.73 -18.97
CA GLN A 113 -1.08 17.46 -17.93
C GLN A 113 -0.37 16.44 -17.02
N THR A 114 0.96 16.45 -17.01
CA THR A 114 1.78 15.45 -16.32
C THR A 114 1.63 15.50 -14.80
N PHE A 115 1.70 14.37 -14.10
CA PHE A 115 1.82 14.39 -12.64
C PHE A 115 3.16 14.99 -12.17
N GLY A 116 3.19 15.52 -10.94
CA GLY A 116 4.36 16.19 -10.36
C GLY A 116 4.65 17.60 -10.90
N SER A 117 4.01 18.04 -11.99
CA SER A 117 4.17 19.39 -12.54
C SER A 117 2.86 19.96 -13.11
N LYS A 118 2.88 21.20 -13.60
CA LYS A 118 1.77 21.80 -14.37
C LYS A 118 2.02 21.79 -15.89
N GLN A 119 3.06 21.10 -16.35
CA GLN A 119 3.38 20.98 -17.78
C GLN A 119 2.29 20.21 -18.53
N LYS A 120 1.98 20.66 -19.75
CA LYS A 120 1.01 20.03 -20.65
C LYS A 120 1.73 19.50 -21.88
N MET A 121 1.72 18.18 -22.06
CA MET A 121 2.43 17.52 -23.14
C MET A 121 1.45 17.01 -24.20
N ARG A 122 1.71 17.37 -25.47
CA ARG A 122 0.87 17.03 -26.63
C ARG A 122 1.45 15.80 -27.33
N MET A 123 0.61 14.80 -27.57
CA MET A 123 0.98 13.51 -28.15
C MET A 123 0.04 13.15 -29.29
N GLY A 124 0.57 12.57 -30.36
CA GLY A 124 -0.23 11.89 -31.39
C GLY A 124 -0.56 10.46 -30.98
N PHE A 125 -1.67 9.94 -31.47
CA PHE A 125 -2.05 8.52 -31.46
C PHE A 125 -2.58 8.13 -32.85
N ASP A 126 -2.70 6.85 -33.14
CA ASP A 126 -3.40 6.33 -34.34
C ASP A 126 -3.85 4.88 -34.10
N VAL A 127 -4.19 4.13 -35.16
CA VAL A 127 -4.65 2.72 -35.05
C VAL A 127 -3.58 1.78 -34.46
N ARG A 128 -2.30 2.19 -34.45
CA ARG A 128 -1.18 1.48 -33.82
C ARG A 128 -1.14 1.69 -32.29
N THR A 129 -1.91 2.65 -31.77
CA THR A 129 -2.05 2.92 -30.33
C THR A 129 -3.00 1.92 -29.68
N ARG A 130 -2.51 1.21 -28.66
CA ARG A 130 -3.35 0.31 -27.84
C ARG A 130 -3.99 1.09 -26.70
N PHE A 131 -5.29 0.91 -26.50
CA PHE A 131 -6.02 1.49 -25.38
C PHE A 131 -6.36 0.39 -24.39
N PHE A 132 -6.16 0.67 -23.10
CA PHE A 132 -6.62 -0.16 -22.00
C PHE A 132 -7.44 0.69 -21.04
N ARG A 133 -8.49 0.12 -20.44
CA ARG A 133 -9.24 0.70 -19.33
C ARG A 133 -9.21 -0.28 -18.18
N ASP A 134 -8.71 0.15 -17.02
CA ASP A 134 -8.69 -0.65 -15.79
C ASP A 134 -8.12 -2.08 -16.01
N GLY A 135 -7.07 -2.17 -16.83
CA GLY A 135 -6.41 -3.42 -17.25
C GLY A 135 -7.04 -4.15 -18.46
N GLN A 136 -8.28 -3.86 -18.82
CA GLN A 136 -8.99 -4.50 -19.95
C GLN A 136 -8.75 -3.77 -21.28
N THR A 137 -8.79 -4.49 -22.40
CA THR A 137 -8.66 -3.89 -23.75
C THR A 137 -9.81 -2.92 -24.03
N SER A 138 -9.48 -1.72 -24.50
CA SER A 138 -10.37 -0.57 -24.67
C SER A 138 -10.17 0.08 -26.05
N ASN A 139 -10.76 1.25 -26.29
CA ASN A 139 -10.66 1.97 -27.57
C ASN A 139 -10.68 3.51 -27.37
N GLN A 140 -10.33 4.27 -28.41
CA GLN A 140 -10.23 5.74 -28.35
C GLN A 140 -11.48 6.46 -27.80
N ARG A 141 -12.71 5.95 -28.02
CA ARG A 141 -13.96 6.60 -27.56
C ARG A 141 -14.11 6.59 -26.04
N GLU A 142 -13.33 5.75 -25.36
CA GLU A 142 -13.31 5.59 -23.91
C GLU A 142 -12.51 6.68 -23.21
N LEU A 143 -11.62 7.36 -23.95
CA LEU A 143 -10.76 8.44 -23.52
C LEU A 143 -11.52 9.78 -23.49
N LYS A 144 -11.49 10.49 -22.37
CA LYS A 144 -12.20 11.76 -22.15
C LYS A 144 -11.34 12.75 -21.37
N PRO A 145 -11.50 14.08 -21.60
CA PRO A 145 -10.94 15.10 -20.73
C PRO A 145 -11.29 14.86 -19.26
N GLY A 146 -10.36 15.19 -18.35
CA GLY A 146 -10.48 14.97 -16.91
C GLY A 146 -10.06 13.58 -16.43
N GLN A 147 -9.99 12.55 -17.29
CA GLN A 147 -9.56 11.21 -16.88
C GLN A 147 -8.07 11.15 -16.51
N ARG A 148 -7.76 10.25 -15.57
CA ARG A 148 -6.40 9.81 -15.24
C ARG A 148 -5.90 8.84 -16.31
N VAL A 149 -4.69 9.07 -16.80
CA VAL A 149 -4.04 8.21 -17.80
C VAL A 149 -2.56 7.99 -17.49
N TYR A 150 -2.06 6.83 -17.88
CA TYR A 150 -0.63 6.60 -18.09
C TYR A 150 -0.39 6.29 -19.56
N VAL A 151 0.64 6.89 -20.14
CA VAL A 151 0.93 6.78 -21.57
C VAL A 151 2.34 6.22 -21.77
N ASP A 152 2.42 5.08 -22.45
CA ASP A 152 3.67 4.60 -23.04
C ASP A 152 3.98 5.51 -24.24
N THR A 153 4.97 6.40 -24.10
CA THR A 153 5.35 7.34 -25.16
C THR A 153 6.61 6.92 -25.89
N MET A 154 6.72 7.29 -27.16
CA MET A 154 7.94 7.10 -27.97
C MET A 154 8.08 8.23 -29.00
N LEU A 155 9.29 8.42 -29.55
CA LEU A 155 9.56 9.45 -30.55
C LEU A 155 9.34 8.92 -31.99
N ASP A 156 8.30 9.42 -32.65
CA ASP A 156 7.99 9.18 -34.07
C ASP A 156 8.33 10.44 -34.88
N GLY A 157 9.39 10.36 -35.69
CA GLY A 157 10.05 11.54 -36.28
C GLY A 157 10.51 12.54 -35.19
N THR A 158 9.92 13.73 -35.20
CA THR A 158 10.11 14.80 -34.19
C THR A 158 8.94 14.91 -33.20
N LYS A 159 7.92 14.04 -33.31
CA LYS A 159 6.69 14.09 -32.52
C LYS A 159 6.69 13.02 -31.43
N ILE A 160 5.98 13.29 -30.33
CA ILE A 160 5.73 12.29 -29.29
C ILE A 160 4.49 11.48 -29.70
N PHE A 161 4.64 10.17 -29.79
CA PHE A 161 3.60 9.22 -30.12
C PHE A 161 3.21 8.39 -28.89
N ALA A 162 1.91 8.21 -28.67
CA ALA A 162 1.34 7.37 -27.63
C ALA A 162 1.17 5.93 -28.13
N LYS A 163 2.03 5.01 -27.69
CA LYS A 163 2.02 3.58 -28.06
C LYS A 163 0.97 2.78 -27.30
N THR A 164 0.81 3.08 -26.02
CA THR A 164 -0.21 2.51 -25.15
C THR A 164 -0.81 3.63 -24.31
N ILE A 165 -2.14 3.69 -24.20
CA ILE A 165 -2.84 4.59 -23.28
C ILE A 165 -3.61 3.71 -22.30
N TRP A 166 -3.19 3.75 -21.04
CA TRP A 166 -3.86 3.13 -19.91
C TRP A 166 -4.78 4.19 -19.28
N ILE A 167 -6.10 3.95 -19.34
CA ILE A 167 -7.15 4.78 -18.74
C ILE A 167 -7.50 4.18 -17.39
N GLU A 168 -7.44 4.99 -16.35
CA GLU A 168 -7.82 4.60 -15.00
C GLU A 168 -9.11 5.32 -14.62
N THR A 169 -10.19 4.57 -14.40
CA THR A 169 -11.51 5.14 -14.10
C THR A 169 -11.77 5.31 -12.61
N GLN A 170 -11.14 4.48 -11.78
CA GLN A 170 -11.18 4.64 -10.33
C GLN A 170 -10.22 5.76 -9.91
N ALA A 171 -10.64 6.60 -8.96
CA ALA A 171 -9.71 7.52 -8.32
C ALA A 171 -8.67 6.71 -7.52
N PRO A 172 -7.43 7.21 -7.37
CA PRO A 172 -6.44 6.55 -6.52
C PRO A 172 -7.01 6.35 -5.10
N ALA A 173 -7.15 5.08 -4.73
CA ALA A 173 -7.35 4.66 -3.35
C ALA A 173 -6.06 4.03 -2.83
N GLY A 174 -5.87 4.05 -1.51
CA GLY A 174 -4.71 3.46 -0.87
C GLY A 174 -4.42 4.09 0.48
N ASP A 175 -3.24 3.75 1.02
CA ASP A 175 -2.79 4.21 2.32
C ASP A 175 -1.70 5.27 2.19
N ALA A 176 -1.71 6.27 3.07
CA ALA A 176 -0.65 7.25 3.24
C ALA A 176 -0.22 7.30 4.71
N ARG A 177 1.07 7.51 4.96
CA ARG A 177 1.64 7.65 6.30
C ARG A 177 2.43 8.95 6.38
N GLY A 178 2.29 9.67 7.48
CA GLY A 178 2.97 10.95 7.61
C GLY A 178 2.61 11.74 8.86
N GLN A 179 3.17 12.95 8.94
CA GLN A 179 2.97 13.89 10.04
C GLN A 179 1.90 14.91 9.68
N VAL A 180 0.92 15.11 10.55
CA VAL A 180 -0.10 16.17 10.43
C VAL A 180 0.58 17.52 10.50
N MET A 181 0.49 18.33 9.43
CA MET A 181 0.97 19.72 9.45
C MET A 181 -0.13 20.66 9.93
N SER A 182 -1.36 20.47 9.45
CA SER A 182 -2.55 21.22 9.87
C SER A 182 -3.82 20.48 9.48
N TYR A 183 -4.91 20.79 10.18
CA TYR A 183 -6.27 20.41 9.79
C TYR A 183 -7.14 21.68 9.82
N ASP A 184 -7.89 21.92 8.74
CA ASP A 184 -8.88 22.99 8.67
C ASP A 184 -10.30 22.41 8.85
N PRO A 185 -11.03 22.75 9.92
CA PRO A 185 -12.37 22.24 10.17
C PRO A 185 -13.47 22.93 9.36
N GLN A 186 -13.20 24.03 8.64
CA GLN A 186 -14.17 24.66 7.74
C GLN A 186 -14.18 23.94 6.38
N ASP A 187 -13.00 23.76 5.79
CA ASP A 187 -12.81 23.13 4.48
C ASP A 187 -12.56 21.61 4.57
N GLY A 188 -12.70 21.01 5.76
CA GLY A 188 -12.42 19.59 6.05
C GLY A 188 -10.99 19.16 5.68
N THR A 189 -10.05 20.09 5.49
CA THR A 189 -8.82 19.84 4.75
C THR A 189 -7.66 19.49 5.69
N LEU A 190 -7.20 18.25 5.61
CA LEU A 190 -6.01 17.74 6.31
C LEU A 190 -4.77 17.92 5.42
N THR A 191 -3.75 18.60 5.92
CA THR A 191 -2.44 18.71 5.26
C THR A 191 -1.43 17.80 5.96
N LEU A 192 -0.90 16.82 5.22
CA LEU A 192 0.02 15.78 5.70
C LEU A 192 1.40 15.94 5.06
N ARG A 193 2.47 15.84 5.85
CA ARG A 193 3.82 15.55 5.35
C ARG A 193 4.00 14.04 5.26
N ASP A 194 3.89 13.52 4.05
CA ASP A 194 4.13 12.12 3.69
C ASP A 194 5.62 11.78 3.77
N GLU A 195 5.96 10.53 4.11
CA GLU A 195 7.34 10.02 4.08
C GLU A 195 7.86 9.83 2.64
N LEU A 196 6.96 9.63 1.67
CA LEU A 196 7.26 9.37 0.26
C LEU A 196 7.23 10.63 -0.65
N SER A 197 6.77 11.77 -0.15
CA SER A 197 6.60 13.01 -0.93
C SER A 197 7.41 14.18 -0.39
N ALA A 198 8.21 14.80 -1.26
CA ALA A 198 8.91 16.05 -0.96
C ALA A 198 7.98 17.28 -0.79
N GLN A 199 6.69 17.17 -1.12
CA GLN A 199 5.69 18.22 -0.92
C GLN A 199 4.52 17.73 -0.04
N PRO A 200 3.96 18.58 0.84
CA PRO A 200 2.80 18.22 1.65
C PRO A 200 1.58 17.83 0.81
N ASN A 201 0.98 16.69 1.13
CA ASN A 201 -0.23 16.18 0.51
C ASN A 201 -1.46 16.75 1.24
N LYS A 202 -2.44 17.25 0.47
CA LYS A 202 -3.74 17.68 1.00
C LYS A 202 -4.80 16.61 0.75
N PHE A 203 -5.53 16.24 1.79
CA PHE A 203 -6.62 15.28 1.81
C PHE A 203 -7.89 15.91 2.37
N HIS A 204 -9.06 15.42 1.96
CA HIS A 204 -10.36 15.87 2.43
C HIS A 204 -10.91 14.88 3.46
N VAL A 205 -11.16 15.34 4.68
CA VAL A 205 -11.73 14.54 5.77
C VAL A 205 -13.24 14.70 5.73
N ALA A 206 -13.95 13.62 5.39
CA ALA A 206 -15.39 13.62 5.33
C ALA A 206 -15.99 13.54 6.75
N PRO A 207 -17.25 13.97 6.95
CA PRO A 207 -18.01 13.69 8.19
C PRO A 207 -18.17 12.20 8.49
N THR A 208 -17.92 11.32 7.52
CA THR A 208 -17.92 9.85 7.67
C THR A 208 -16.54 9.25 7.96
N THR A 209 -15.46 10.05 8.01
CA THR A 209 -14.11 9.54 8.29
C THR A 209 -14.01 9.03 9.73
N VAL A 210 -13.61 7.77 9.90
CA VAL A 210 -13.37 7.20 11.23
C VAL A 210 -11.97 7.58 11.70
N VAL A 211 -11.85 8.31 12.82
CA VAL A 211 -10.56 8.54 13.47
C VAL A 211 -10.40 7.55 14.62
N ARG A 212 -9.29 6.82 14.64
CA ARG A 212 -8.89 5.92 15.74
C ARG A 212 -7.63 6.37 16.42
N GLN A 213 -7.53 6.05 17.70
CA GLN A 213 -6.27 6.00 18.43
C GLN A 213 -6.23 4.67 19.18
N GLU A 214 -5.31 3.79 18.79
CA GLU A 214 -5.20 2.40 19.27
C GLU A 214 -6.49 1.57 19.08
N LYS A 215 -7.39 1.58 20.08
CA LYS A 215 -8.68 0.86 20.09
C LYS A 215 -9.88 1.80 20.25
N GLU A 216 -9.65 3.06 20.55
CA GLU A 216 -10.71 4.05 20.74
C GLU A 216 -11.01 4.81 19.45
N THR A 217 -12.27 5.15 19.22
CA THR A 217 -12.65 6.15 18.22
C THR A 217 -12.47 7.54 18.83
N ARG A 218 -11.83 8.45 18.10
CA ARG A 218 -11.53 9.83 18.52
C ARG A 218 -12.12 10.85 17.54
N SER A 219 -11.98 12.14 17.83
CA SER A 219 -12.43 13.21 16.94
C SER A 219 -11.32 13.62 15.95
N VAL A 220 -11.69 14.09 14.76
CA VAL A 220 -10.74 14.78 13.86
C VAL A 220 -10.17 16.03 14.54
N ALA A 221 -10.92 16.66 15.44
CA ALA A 221 -10.46 17.80 16.24
C ALA A 221 -9.33 17.46 17.24
N ASP A 222 -9.11 16.16 17.55
CA ASP A 222 -8.01 15.71 18.42
C ASP A 222 -6.66 15.64 17.67
N LEU A 223 -6.66 15.80 16.34
CA LEU A 223 -5.46 15.72 15.48
C LEU A 223 -4.57 16.96 15.62
N LYS A 224 -3.67 16.93 16.60
CA LYS A 224 -2.66 17.99 16.82
C LYS A 224 -1.63 18.03 15.68
N PRO A 225 -1.14 19.21 15.27
CA PRO A 225 0.05 19.33 14.44
C PRO A 225 1.24 18.55 15.02
N GLY A 226 2.04 17.94 14.15
CA GLY A 226 3.13 17.03 14.50
C GLY A 226 2.68 15.59 14.79
N SER A 227 1.39 15.29 14.93
CA SER A 227 0.93 13.90 15.14
C SER A 227 1.29 13.00 13.96
N LEU A 228 1.83 11.82 14.24
CA LEU A 228 2.09 10.78 13.25
C LEU A 228 0.82 9.97 13.03
N VAL A 229 0.37 9.87 11.78
CA VAL A 229 -0.84 9.14 11.39
C VAL A 229 -0.56 8.21 10.20
N SER A 230 -1.34 7.14 10.12
CA SER A 230 -1.60 6.41 8.87
C SER A 230 -3.07 6.61 8.51
N LEU A 231 -3.35 6.97 7.27
CA LEU A 231 -4.72 7.18 6.77
C LEU A 231 -4.96 6.36 5.51
N THR A 232 -6.21 5.97 5.31
CA THR A 232 -6.69 5.30 4.09
C THR A 232 -7.62 6.26 3.35
N PHE A 233 -7.45 6.41 2.04
CA PHE A 233 -8.20 7.33 1.20
C PHE A 233 -8.72 6.66 -0.08
N GLY A 234 -9.70 7.28 -0.75
CA GLY A 234 -10.22 6.79 -2.03
C GLY A 234 -11.32 7.65 -2.64
N ALA A 235 -11.96 7.11 -3.68
CA ALA A 235 -13.03 7.77 -4.41
C ALA A 235 -14.33 7.84 -3.60
N GLN A 236 -14.59 8.96 -2.91
CA GLN A 236 -15.89 9.22 -2.29
C GLN A 236 -16.33 10.65 -2.59
N GLY A 237 -17.51 10.80 -3.22
CA GLY A 237 -18.07 12.11 -3.62
C GLY A 237 -17.47 12.72 -4.89
N GLY A 238 -16.51 12.07 -5.53
CA GLY A 238 -15.81 12.60 -6.72
C GLY A 238 -14.52 13.37 -6.42
N ASP A 239 -14.18 13.59 -5.14
CA ASP A 239 -12.79 13.83 -4.77
C ASP A 239 -12.02 12.51 -4.64
N HIS A 240 -10.75 12.59 -5.00
CA HIS A 240 -9.78 11.52 -5.19
C HIS A 240 -8.92 11.31 -3.94
N ARG A 241 -9.18 12.11 -2.90
CA ARG A 241 -8.42 12.17 -1.64
C ARG A 241 -9.34 12.29 -0.43
N THR A 242 -10.59 11.85 -0.57
CA THR A 242 -11.49 11.69 0.57
C THR A 242 -10.97 10.58 1.47
N VAL A 243 -10.76 10.88 2.74
CA VAL A 243 -10.22 9.94 3.73
C VAL A 243 -11.35 9.09 4.31
N SER A 244 -11.20 7.77 4.34
CA SER A 244 -12.16 6.85 4.97
C SER A 244 -11.82 6.58 6.44
N GLU A 245 -10.53 6.42 6.76
CA GLU A 245 -10.05 6.12 8.11
C GLU A 245 -8.71 6.84 8.38
N ILE A 246 -8.53 7.31 9.62
CA ILE A 246 -7.29 7.90 10.14
C ILE A 246 -6.92 7.15 11.43
N ASN A 247 -5.76 6.51 11.48
CA ASN A 247 -5.23 5.91 12.70
C ASN A 247 -4.07 6.75 13.24
N VAL A 248 -4.23 7.25 14.47
CA VAL A 248 -3.22 8.06 15.18
C VAL A 248 -2.18 7.14 15.80
N LEU A 249 -0.97 7.16 15.22
CA LEU A 249 0.16 6.32 15.62
C LEU A 249 0.98 6.95 16.75
N ALA A 250 1.08 8.29 16.79
CA ALA A 250 1.64 9.04 17.91
C ALA A 250 1.17 10.49 17.92
N GLN A 251 1.00 11.09 19.11
CA GLN A 251 0.87 12.53 19.28
C GLN A 251 2.15 13.12 19.89
N PRO A 252 2.49 14.40 19.64
CA PRO A 252 3.62 15.05 20.29
C PRO A 252 3.46 15.00 21.82
N GLY A 253 4.51 14.57 22.52
CA GLY A 253 4.50 14.35 23.97
C GLY A 253 4.01 12.97 24.42
N SER A 254 3.50 12.11 23.52
CA SER A 254 3.17 10.72 23.88
C SER A 254 4.43 9.91 24.20
N SER A 255 4.39 9.19 25.32
CA SER A 255 5.43 8.24 25.75
C SER A 255 5.13 6.84 25.21
N PHE A 256 6.19 6.14 24.78
CA PHE A 256 6.16 4.78 24.25
C PHE A 256 7.23 3.93 24.92
N SER A 257 6.94 2.63 25.09
CA SER A 257 7.91 1.64 25.55
C SER A 257 8.17 0.65 24.42
N PHE A 258 9.43 0.55 23.99
CA PHE A 258 9.89 -0.39 22.98
C PHE A 258 10.72 -1.50 23.63
N PHE A 259 10.55 -2.73 23.17
CA PHE A 259 11.29 -3.89 23.67
C PHE A 259 11.67 -4.81 22.52
N GLY A 260 12.96 -5.16 22.43
CA GLY A 260 13.44 -6.10 21.43
C GLY A 260 14.89 -5.87 21.02
N LYS A 261 15.25 -6.33 19.81
CA LYS A 261 16.65 -6.40 19.37
C LYS A 261 17.03 -5.20 18.52
N VAL A 262 18.19 -4.61 18.84
CA VAL A 262 18.77 -3.50 18.10
C VAL A 262 19.28 -3.99 16.74
N THR A 263 18.64 -3.56 15.65
CA THR A 263 18.98 -3.97 14.28
C THR A 263 20.02 -3.08 13.63
N TYR A 264 20.17 -1.83 14.09
CA TYR A 264 21.15 -0.87 13.59
C TYR A 264 21.57 0.11 14.70
N VAL A 265 22.82 0.60 14.65
CA VAL A 265 23.38 1.58 15.59
C VAL A 265 24.24 2.60 14.83
N ASP A 266 23.96 3.89 15.03
CA ASP A 266 24.83 5.01 14.69
C ASP A 266 24.97 5.94 15.90
N LEU A 267 26.06 5.77 16.65
CA LEU A 267 26.36 6.63 17.80
C LEU A 267 26.79 8.06 17.41
N SER A 268 27.17 8.30 16.15
CA SER A 268 27.54 9.64 15.65
C SER A 268 26.30 10.50 15.38
N ARG A 269 25.26 9.90 14.79
CA ARG A 269 23.93 10.50 14.61
C ARG A 269 23.02 10.32 15.83
N ARG A 270 23.51 9.64 16.88
CA ARG A 270 22.75 9.23 18.08
C ARG A 270 21.43 8.55 17.72
N LEU A 271 21.49 7.57 16.82
CA LEU A 271 20.33 6.86 16.27
C LEU A 271 20.50 5.35 16.47
N ILE A 272 19.43 4.66 16.85
CA ILE A 272 19.33 3.20 16.77
C ILE A 272 18.02 2.81 16.09
N ALA A 273 18.04 1.68 15.40
CA ALA A 273 16.82 1.00 14.97
C ALA A 273 16.59 -0.23 15.87
N ILE A 274 15.37 -0.40 16.36
CA ILE A 274 14.96 -1.56 17.17
C ILE A 274 13.85 -2.34 16.45
N ALA A 275 14.02 -3.66 16.33
CA ALA A 275 12.94 -4.58 15.99
C ALA A 275 12.11 -4.83 17.26
N ASN A 276 10.98 -4.15 17.35
CA ASN A 276 10.09 -4.15 18.51
C ASN A 276 9.22 -5.42 18.51
N GLN A 277 9.32 -6.23 19.57
CA GLN A 277 8.65 -7.53 19.66
C GLN A 277 7.11 -7.45 19.79
N PRO A 278 6.50 -6.50 20.53
CA PRO A 278 5.05 -6.44 20.69
C PRO A 278 4.23 -6.22 19.40
N ASP A 279 4.81 -5.63 18.35
CA ASP A 279 4.12 -5.36 17.08
C ASP A 279 4.92 -5.76 15.83
N SER A 280 6.07 -6.41 16.00
CA SER A 280 7.00 -6.84 14.94
C SER A 280 7.50 -5.74 13.99
N LYS A 281 7.38 -4.46 14.35
CA LYS A 281 7.85 -3.33 13.52
C LYS A 281 9.25 -2.89 13.91
N THR A 282 9.97 -2.31 12.95
CA THR A 282 11.24 -1.62 13.22
C THR A 282 10.98 -0.14 13.47
N TYR A 283 11.58 0.42 14.52
CA TYR A 283 11.46 1.84 14.89
C TYR A 283 12.83 2.50 15.00
N ASP A 284 12.96 3.67 14.37
CA ASP A 284 14.10 4.58 14.51
C ASP A 284 13.94 5.44 15.77
N ILE A 285 14.89 5.34 16.70
CA ILE A 285 14.87 6.02 18.00
C ILE A 285 16.15 6.83 18.21
N TYR A 286 15.97 8.11 18.52
CA TYR A 286 17.04 9.08 18.74
C TYR A 286 17.46 9.11 20.22
N LEU A 287 18.76 9.07 20.46
CA LEU A 287 19.44 8.95 21.75
C LEU A 287 20.03 10.31 22.21
N GLU A 288 19.50 11.42 21.69
CA GLU A 288 19.99 12.78 21.95
C GLU A 288 19.89 13.19 23.43
N ALA A 289 18.79 12.81 24.11
CA ALA A 289 18.57 13.12 25.51
C ALA A 289 19.30 12.17 26.49
N LEU A 290 20.08 11.20 26.00
CA LEU A 290 20.77 10.21 26.84
C LEU A 290 22.26 10.55 27.07
N PRO A 291 22.82 10.24 28.24
CA PRO A 291 24.26 10.34 28.49
C PRO A 291 25.01 9.19 27.80
N MET A 292 26.21 9.47 27.27
CA MET A 292 27.04 8.48 26.56
C MET A 292 27.43 7.27 27.42
N SER A 293 27.33 7.35 28.75
CA SER A 293 27.52 6.22 29.66
C SER A 293 26.46 5.13 29.47
N ALA A 294 25.19 5.50 29.22
CA ALA A 294 24.09 4.55 29.01
C ALA A 294 24.17 3.83 27.64
N LEU A 295 25.02 4.31 26.73
CA LEU A 295 25.15 3.80 25.36
C LEU A 295 26.34 2.83 25.17
N ARG A 296 27.14 2.57 26.21
CA ARG A 296 28.38 1.77 26.13
C ARG A 296 28.16 0.31 25.72
N ASP A 297 27.04 -0.24 26.15
CA ASP A 297 26.69 -1.66 26.00
C ASP A 297 25.57 -1.87 24.95
N VAL A 298 25.07 -0.77 24.37
CA VAL A 298 24.10 -0.76 23.28
C VAL A 298 24.82 -1.05 21.96
N ARG A 299 24.60 -2.24 21.42
CA ARG A 299 25.25 -2.73 20.19
C ARG A 299 24.21 -3.37 19.27
N GLN A 300 24.55 -3.50 18.00
CA GLN A 300 23.73 -4.29 17.07
C GLN A 300 23.64 -5.73 17.59
N GLY A 301 22.43 -6.29 17.63
CA GLY A 301 22.12 -7.59 18.21
C GLY A 301 21.82 -7.58 19.72
N SER A 302 22.15 -6.50 20.46
CA SER A 302 21.73 -6.36 21.87
C SER A 302 20.21 -6.33 21.98
N GLU A 303 19.68 -6.96 23.04
CA GLU A 303 18.27 -6.90 23.40
C GLU A 303 18.08 -5.79 24.44
N VAL A 304 17.14 -4.88 24.22
CA VAL A 304 17.00 -3.64 24.99
C VAL A 304 15.53 -3.31 25.29
N GLY A 305 15.30 -2.72 26.47
CA GLY A 305 14.11 -1.96 26.79
C GLY A 305 14.39 -0.46 26.64
N ILE A 306 13.47 0.28 26.03
CA ILE A 306 13.59 1.72 25.79
C ILE A 306 12.28 2.40 26.16
N SER A 307 12.34 3.43 27.01
CA SER A 307 11.25 4.42 27.10
C SER A 307 11.60 5.63 26.26
N ALA A 308 10.71 6.05 25.36
CA ALA A 308 10.91 7.19 24.47
C ALA A 308 9.67 8.08 24.41
N VAL A 309 9.86 9.37 24.12
CA VAL A 309 8.77 10.33 23.88
C VAL A 309 8.80 10.73 22.41
N PHE A 310 7.65 10.72 21.74
CA PHE A 310 7.54 11.24 20.39
C PHE A 310 7.51 12.78 20.42
N ASP A 311 8.46 13.45 19.77
CA ASP A 311 8.63 14.91 19.83
C ASP A 311 7.77 15.70 18.81
N GLY A 312 6.97 15.00 17.99
CA GLY A 312 6.25 15.58 16.85
C GLY A 312 6.99 15.43 15.52
N SER A 313 8.16 14.80 15.51
CA SER A 313 8.90 14.43 14.29
C SER A 313 9.57 13.05 14.38
N ARG A 314 9.92 12.58 15.58
CA ARG A 314 10.72 11.36 15.84
C ARG A 314 10.53 10.86 17.27
N TYR A 315 10.89 9.60 17.52
CA TYR A 315 10.94 9.04 18.87
C TYR A 315 12.28 9.37 19.54
N VAL A 316 12.24 10.02 20.70
CA VAL A 316 13.44 10.44 21.47
C VAL A 316 13.49 9.68 22.79
N ALA A 317 14.52 8.85 22.97
CA ALA A 317 14.71 8.03 24.16
C ALA A 317 14.91 8.87 25.42
N ARG A 318 14.31 8.44 26.52
CA ARG A 318 14.42 8.98 27.88
C ARG A 318 15.11 8.01 28.83
N SER A 319 14.98 6.71 28.58
CA SER A 319 15.80 5.65 29.17
C SER A 319 16.14 4.58 28.14
N ILE A 320 17.24 3.87 28.36
CA ILE A 320 17.59 2.63 27.66
C ILE A 320 18.23 1.67 28.66
N GLU A 321 17.79 0.42 28.63
CA GLU A 321 18.27 -0.66 29.49
C GLU A 321 18.63 -1.86 28.62
N VAL A 322 19.88 -2.31 28.70
CA VAL A 322 20.34 -3.51 27.98
C VAL A 322 19.97 -4.74 28.80
N VAL A 323 19.18 -5.63 28.21
CA VAL A 323 18.83 -6.92 28.83
C VAL A 323 20.06 -7.83 28.76
N PRO A 324 20.57 -8.33 29.90
CA PRO A 324 21.67 -9.29 29.87
C PRO A 324 21.21 -10.58 29.17
N SER A 325 21.81 -10.89 28.03
CA SER A 325 21.60 -12.17 27.37
C SER A 325 22.24 -13.28 28.22
N THR A 326 21.44 -13.95 29.04
CA THR A 326 21.90 -15.09 29.85
C THR A 326 22.58 -16.12 28.95
N PRO A 327 23.90 -16.39 29.10
CA PRO A 327 24.57 -17.38 28.28
C PRO A 327 24.01 -18.77 28.62
N LEU A 328 23.71 -19.55 27.59
CA LEU A 328 23.36 -20.96 27.77
C LEU A 328 24.59 -21.71 28.28
N THR A 329 24.57 -22.12 29.55
CA THR A 329 25.65 -22.92 30.15
C THR A 329 25.79 -24.24 29.37
N PRO A 330 26.99 -24.60 28.88
CA PRO A 330 27.20 -25.84 28.14
C PRO A 330 27.29 -27.04 29.10
N ALA A 331 26.18 -27.36 29.76
CA ALA A 331 26.04 -28.44 30.73
C ALA A 331 25.05 -29.54 30.31
N ASP A 332 24.15 -29.26 29.36
CA ASP A 332 23.23 -30.24 28.76
C ASP A 332 23.69 -30.61 27.34
N ARG A 333 24.71 -31.49 27.25
CA ARG A 333 25.16 -32.20 26.05
C ARG A 333 25.75 -33.56 26.41
#